data_AF-A0A7W3WK47-F1
#
_entry.id   AF-A0A7W3WK47-F1
#
_cell.length_a   1.000
_cell.length_b   1.000
_cell.length_c   1.000
_cell.angle_alpha   90.00
_cell.angle_beta   90.00
_cell.angle_gamma   90.00
#
_symmetry.space_group_name_H-M   'P 1'
#
loop_
_entity.id
_entity.type
_entity.pdbx_description
1 polymer ?
#
loop_
_entity_poly.entity_id
_entity_poly.type
_entity_poly.pdbx_seq_one_letter_code
_entity_poly.pdbx_strand_id
1 'polypeptide(L)'
;MVRFLRERMSVEDGGPWSVNGVLGRYTSRTLAGHAVRAGTLEELLRDGRALAEVDPNALAHALAVAWPRGVPQGGLPADVHYLERLGVTGTPQNEWVAWLQHAAVTRGDLELAEALNESRVVPLWRTVWSRCRPYGSFGGLRTAEGLVPGPLPDGVEPSDLLDSDSWPLPDPGPPIRDIHGSLPGFDQRPLGGDRWLVTGPPGVFAVESAPVQRDESALSELPEPYPVPITRAAPWTCPAEAFAVGGPSRHWLEGTFGPGSCRRLAPDRLPDALVHEKGRDLLTDVGLPALHRHLPWLTTLDLASEPLQQEGSRFAIGVWTGGAIWLDGDTGALHLDPRSGYSDDLLTGSLNTLLVLLRLYHEFLISDFTTEHEREDARRSLVGWAEEIEPATVEADAWRQALAGDLDG
;
A
#
# COMPACT_ATOMS: atom_id res chain seq x y z
N MET A 1 -27.68 22.62 -5.50
CA MET A 1 -27.74 22.30 -4.05
C MET A 1 -26.39 22.50 -3.37
N VAL A 2 -25.33 21.79 -3.80
CA VAL A 2 -23.95 21.93 -3.25
C VAL A 2 -23.53 23.40 -3.05
N ARG A 3 -23.58 24.20 -4.13
CA ARG A 3 -23.26 25.63 -4.10
C ARG A 3 -24.08 26.43 -3.07
N PHE A 4 -25.39 26.19 -3.02
CA PHE A 4 -26.29 26.87 -2.08
C PHE A 4 -25.92 26.57 -0.62
N LEU A 5 -25.64 25.29 -0.30
CA LEU A 5 -25.25 24.90 1.06
C LEU A 5 -23.91 25.53 1.45
N ARG A 6 -22.91 25.51 0.55
CA ARG A 6 -21.60 26.13 0.78
C ARG A 6 -21.72 27.64 1.01
N GLU A 7 -22.41 28.36 0.12
CA GLU A 7 -22.62 29.81 0.24
C GLU A 7 -23.33 30.19 1.55
N ARG A 8 -24.35 29.43 1.96
CA ARG A 8 -25.05 29.68 3.22
C ARG A 8 -24.17 29.46 4.44
N MET A 9 -23.30 28.45 4.40
CA MET A 9 -22.44 28.15 5.53
C MET A 9 -21.21 29.05 5.64
N SER A 10 -20.74 29.61 4.51
CA SER A 10 -19.69 30.64 4.53
C SER A 10 -20.12 31.93 5.20
N VAL A 11 -21.43 32.24 5.25
CA VAL A 11 -21.97 33.51 5.77
C VAL A 11 -22.39 33.43 7.25
N GLU A 12 -22.68 32.23 7.78
CA GLU A 12 -23.05 32.08 9.18
C GLU A 12 -21.79 32.09 10.09
N ASP A 13 -21.66 33.13 10.91
CA ASP A 13 -20.69 33.23 12.01
C ASP A 13 -21.04 32.20 13.09
N GLY A 14 -20.30 31.11 13.10
CA GLY A 14 -20.50 30.01 14.04
C GLY A 14 -19.42 28.95 13.87
N GLY A 15 -19.24 28.15 14.93
CA GLY A 15 -18.31 27.01 14.97
C GLY A 15 -18.63 25.91 13.93
N PRO A 16 -18.16 24.67 14.15
CA PRO A 16 -18.34 23.58 13.19
C PRO A 16 -19.78 23.40 12.69
N TRP A 17 -19.97 23.01 11.43
CA TRP A 17 -21.30 22.84 10.82
C TRP A 17 -22.18 21.87 11.61
N SER A 18 -21.60 20.82 12.18
CA SER A 18 -22.31 19.82 12.99
C SER A 18 -23.02 20.40 14.22
N VAL A 19 -22.59 21.57 14.71
CA VAL A 19 -23.21 22.27 15.85
C VAL A 19 -23.90 23.58 15.45
N ASN A 20 -23.74 24.03 14.19
CA ASN A 20 -24.32 25.27 13.68
C ASN A 20 -25.78 25.09 13.19
N GLY A 21 -26.69 24.85 14.14
CA GLY A 21 -28.13 24.78 13.86
C GLY A 21 -28.57 23.57 13.01
N VAL A 22 -29.82 23.60 12.55
CA VAL A 22 -30.41 22.49 11.76
C VAL A 22 -29.79 22.42 10.36
N LEU A 23 -29.54 23.58 9.74
CA LEU A 23 -28.96 23.65 8.39
C LEU A 23 -27.50 23.17 8.39
N GLY A 24 -26.70 23.52 9.39
CA GLY A 24 -25.34 23.01 9.53
C GLY A 24 -25.28 21.50 9.69
N ARG A 25 -26.11 20.91 10.58
CA ARG A 25 -26.21 19.45 10.74
C ARG A 25 -26.65 18.75 9.45
N TYR A 26 -27.61 19.33 8.74
CA TYR A 26 -28.04 18.80 7.46
C TYR A 26 -26.90 18.86 6.44
N THR A 27 -26.19 19.99 6.37
CA THR A 27 -25.10 20.20 5.40
C THR A 27 -23.95 19.22 5.66
N SER A 28 -23.48 19.12 6.91
CA SER A 28 -22.42 18.20 7.32
C SER A 28 -22.72 16.74 6.91
N ARG A 29 -23.98 16.31 7.04
CA ARG A 29 -24.41 14.93 6.73
C ARG A 29 -24.80 14.67 5.27
N THR A 30 -24.98 15.70 4.45
CA THR A 30 -25.55 15.53 3.10
C THR A 30 -24.74 16.16 1.98
N LEU A 31 -23.78 17.05 2.29
CA LEU A 31 -23.02 17.77 1.27
C LEU A 31 -22.29 16.80 0.33
N ALA A 32 -21.61 15.79 0.87
CA ALA A 32 -20.89 14.80 0.07
C ALA A 32 -21.83 14.02 -0.85
N GLY A 33 -22.99 13.57 -0.36
CA GLY A 33 -24.01 12.92 -1.19
C GLY A 33 -24.55 13.83 -2.30
N HIS A 34 -24.77 15.12 -2.02
CA HIS A 34 -25.14 16.10 -3.05
C HIS A 34 -24.02 16.33 -4.07
N ALA A 35 -22.76 16.31 -3.64
CA ALA A 35 -21.59 16.45 -4.51
C ALA A 35 -21.46 15.28 -5.49
N VAL A 36 -21.72 14.04 -5.02
CA VAL A 36 -21.81 12.85 -5.88
C VAL A 36 -22.88 13.05 -6.96
N ARG A 37 -24.09 13.42 -6.56
CA ARG A 37 -25.22 13.62 -7.50
C ARG A 37 -24.98 14.76 -8.49
N ALA A 38 -24.16 15.74 -8.11
CA ALA A 38 -23.81 16.88 -8.93
C ALA A 38 -22.54 16.67 -9.77
N GLY A 39 -21.84 15.55 -9.65
CA GLY A 39 -20.56 15.31 -10.34
C GLY A 39 -19.41 16.20 -9.85
N THR A 40 -19.49 16.70 -8.61
CA THR A 40 -18.53 17.66 -8.00
C THR A 40 -17.85 17.09 -6.76
N LEU A 41 -17.92 15.76 -6.56
CA LEU A 41 -17.30 15.11 -5.40
C LEU A 41 -15.79 15.38 -5.35
N GLU A 42 -15.08 15.27 -6.46
CA GLU A 42 -13.63 15.53 -6.44
C GLU A 42 -13.27 16.98 -6.13
N GLU A 43 -14.13 17.95 -6.45
CA GLU A 43 -13.93 19.34 -6.04
C GLU A 43 -14.09 19.50 -4.53
N LEU A 44 -15.07 18.80 -3.93
CA LEU A 44 -15.25 18.76 -2.49
C LEU A 44 -14.05 18.10 -1.80
N LEU A 45 -13.52 17.01 -2.35
CA LEU A 45 -12.36 16.29 -1.82
C LEU A 45 -11.07 17.13 -1.83
N ARG A 46 -10.95 18.11 -2.73
CA ARG A 46 -9.82 19.05 -2.78
C ARG A 46 -10.01 20.29 -1.90
N ASP A 47 -11.23 20.56 -1.45
CA ASP A 47 -11.51 21.68 -0.55
C ASP A 47 -11.40 21.24 0.91
N GLY A 48 -10.18 21.33 1.47
CA GLY A 48 -9.90 20.94 2.85
C GLY A 48 -10.79 21.64 3.89
N ARG A 49 -11.16 22.90 3.66
CA ARG A 49 -12.02 23.64 4.60
C ARG A 49 -13.44 23.09 4.62
N ALA A 50 -14.01 22.77 3.46
CA ALA A 50 -15.33 22.15 3.40
C ALA A 50 -15.29 20.67 3.81
N LEU A 51 -14.25 19.93 3.44
CA LEU A 51 -14.04 18.53 3.77
C LEU A 51 -13.99 18.32 5.30
N ALA A 52 -13.31 19.21 6.02
CA ALA A 52 -13.21 19.17 7.47
C ALA A 52 -14.56 19.24 8.19
N GLU A 53 -15.60 19.77 7.55
CA GLU A 53 -16.94 19.95 8.11
C GLU A 53 -17.91 18.82 7.74
N VAL A 54 -17.52 17.94 6.81
CA VAL A 54 -18.32 16.80 6.40
C VAL A 54 -18.23 15.71 7.46
N ASP A 55 -19.39 15.14 7.80
CA ASP A 55 -19.49 14.00 8.71
C ASP A 55 -18.75 12.78 8.11
N PRO A 56 -17.88 12.09 8.87
CA PRO A 56 -17.04 11.00 8.33
C PRO A 56 -17.86 9.86 7.71
N ASN A 57 -18.97 9.47 8.33
CA ASN A 57 -19.84 8.41 7.82
C ASN A 57 -20.59 8.87 6.57
N ALA A 58 -21.03 10.13 6.53
CA ALA A 58 -21.63 10.71 5.33
C ALA A 58 -20.64 10.76 4.16
N LEU A 59 -19.36 11.05 4.41
CA LEU A 59 -18.32 10.98 3.41
C LEU A 59 -18.13 9.54 2.91
N ALA A 60 -17.95 8.57 3.82
CA ALA A 60 -17.80 7.16 3.46
C ALA A 60 -18.97 6.65 2.61
N HIS A 61 -20.22 6.97 2.98
CA HIS A 61 -21.40 6.66 2.16
C HIS A 61 -21.34 7.32 0.78
N ALA A 62 -20.92 8.58 0.69
CA ALA A 62 -20.79 9.26 -0.60
C ALA A 62 -19.72 8.61 -1.49
N LEU A 63 -18.58 8.19 -0.92
CA LEU A 63 -17.56 7.44 -1.64
C LEU A 63 -18.10 6.09 -2.15
N ALA A 64 -18.82 5.34 -1.31
CA ALA A 64 -19.42 4.07 -1.70
C ALA A 64 -20.44 4.21 -2.84
N VAL A 65 -21.18 5.31 -2.89
CA VAL A 65 -22.12 5.62 -3.98
C VAL A 65 -21.38 6.05 -5.25
N ALA A 66 -20.31 6.85 -5.13
CA ALA A 66 -19.50 7.27 -6.27
C ALA A 66 -18.73 6.11 -6.90
N TRP A 67 -18.25 5.18 -6.08
CA TRP A 67 -17.43 4.04 -6.49
C TRP A 67 -18.00 2.71 -5.97
N PRO A 68 -19.09 2.19 -6.58
CA PRO A 68 -19.76 0.97 -6.11
C PRO A 68 -18.91 -0.30 -6.28
N ARG A 69 -17.88 -0.25 -7.13
CA ARG A 69 -16.91 -1.35 -7.33
C ARG A 69 -15.64 -1.20 -6.49
N GLY A 70 -15.62 -0.24 -5.58
CA GLY A 70 -14.51 0.05 -4.69
C GLY A 70 -13.84 1.39 -5.03
N VAL A 71 -13.40 2.10 -4.00
CA VAL A 71 -12.71 3.38 -4.11
C VAL A 71 -11.38 3.17 -4.84
N PRO A 72 -10.98 4.10 -5.73
CA PRO A 72 -9.71 3.99 -6.42
C PRO A 72 -8.57 4.01 -5.41
N GLN A 73 -7.53 3.23 -5.72
CA GLN A 73 -6.31 3.19 -4.93
C GLN A 73 -5.48 4.44 -5.14
N GLY A 74 -4.78 4.85 -4.08
CA GLY A 74 -4.10 6.13 -4.03
C GLY A 74 -5.06 7.32 -3.83
N GLY A 75 -4.54 8.36 -3.19
CA GLY A 75 -5.27 9.60 -2.92
C GLY A 75 -6.30 9.50 -1.79
N LEU A 76 -7.06 10.59 -1.62
CA LEU A 76 -7.95 10.79 -0.48
C LEU A 76 -9.07 9.73 -0.33
N PRO A 77 -9.72 9.22 -1.40
CA PRO A 77 -10.72 8.17 -1.25
C PRO A 77 -10.17 6.90 -0.59
N ALA A 78 -8.94 6.50 -0.94
CA ALA A 78 -8.26 5.37 -0.31
C ALA A 78 -7.91 5.68 1.15
N ASP A 79 -7.46 6.90 1.48
CA ASP A 79 -7.23 7.30 2.87
C ASP A 79 -8.50 7.14 3.72
N VAL A 80 -9.63 7.67 3.24
CA VAL A 80 -10.91 7.57 3.94
C VAL A 80 -11.32 6.11 4.12
N HIS A 81 -11.12 5.24 3.11
CA HIS A 81 -11.40 3.82 3.21
C HIS A 81 -10.57 3.14 4.32
N TYR A 82 -9.26 3.35 4.34
CA TYR A 82 -8.42 2.71 5.36
C TYR A 82 -8.60 3.32 6.76
N LEU A 83 -8.88 4.63 6.85
CA LEU A 83 -9.27 5.26 8.10
C LEU A 83 -10.64 4.75 8.62
N GLU A 84 -11.57 4.42 7.72
CA GLU A 84 -12.82 3.73 8.08
C GLU A 84 -12.54 2.30 8.56
N ARG A 85 -11.70 1.54 7.86
CA ARG A 85 -11.34 0.16 8.24
C ARG A 85 -10.63 0.09 9.58
N LEU A 86 -9.90 1.14 9.90
CA LEU A 86 -9.44 1.38 11.24
C LEU A 86 -10.69 1.63 12.10
N GLY A 87 -11.50 2.65 11.84
CA GLY A 87 -12.64 3.01 12.70
C GLY A 87 -12.59 4.48 13.12
N VAL A 88 -11.68 5.24 12.51
CA VAL A 88 -11.51 6.68 12.71
C VAL A 88 -12.79 7.45 12.34
N THR A 89 -13.65 6.90 11.48
CA THR A 89 -14.97 7.48 11.16
C THR A 89 -15.92 7.55 12.37
N GLY A 90 -15.65 6.81 13.45
CA GLY A 90 -16.37 6.88 14.73
C GLY A 90 -15.80 7.89 15.74
N THR A 91 -14.68 8.55 15.42
CA THR A 91 -13.99 9.48 16.33
C THR A 91 -14.62 10.88 16.32
N PRO A 92 -14.34 11.72 17.33
CA PRO A 92 -14.70 13.14 17.29
C PRO A 92 -14.20 13.86 16.02
N GLN A 93 -14.94 14.86 15.55
CA GLN A 93 -14.66 15.54 14.28
C GLN A 93 -13.23 16.13 14.20
N ASN A 94 -12.70 16.64 15.30
CA ASN A 94 -11.34 17.18 15.38
C ASN A 94 -10.25 16.11 15.28
N GLU A 95 -10.53 14.88 15.73
CA GLU A 95 -9.65 13.74 15.53
C GLU A 95 -9.67 13.28 14.08
N TRP A 96 -10.87 13.16 13.50
CA TRP A 96 -11.05 12.87 12.09
C TRP A 96 -10.27 13.84 11.19
N VAL A 97 -10.36 15.15 11.44
CA VAL A 97 -9.62 16.16 10.67
C VAL A 97 -8.11 16.04 10.85
N ALA A 98 -7.64 15.67 12.05
CA ALA A 98 -6.21 15.44 12.29
C ALA A 98 -5.68 14.24 11.46
N TRP A 99 -6.46 13.17 11.32
CA TRP A 99 -6.12 12.04 10.47
C TRP A 99 -6.14 12.36 8.98
N LEU A 100 -7.13 13.14 8.51
CA LEU A 100 -7.14 13.63 7.13
C LEU A 100 -5.93 14.51 6.83
N GLN A 101 -5.54 15.37 7.79
CA GLN A 101 -4.38 16.24 7.65
C GLN A 101 -3.08 15.42 7.64
N HIS A 102 -2.98 14.39 8.48
CA HIS A 102 -1.88 13.44 8.46
C HIS A 102 -1.76 12.73 7.10
N ALA A 103 -2.86 12.21 6.56
CA ALA A 103 -2.88 11.55 5.26
C ALA A 103 -2.44 12.50 4.13
N ALA A 104 -2.89 13.75 4.15
CA ALA A 104 -2.48 14.78 3.19
C ALA A 104 -0.97 15.06 3.26
N VAL A 105 -0.40 15.24 4.47
CA VAL A 105 1.04 15.44 4.66
C VAL A 105 1.84 14.22 4.20
N THR A 106 1.40 13.01 4.55
CA THR A 106 2.05 11.75 4.15
C THR A 106 2.09 11.59 2.63
N ARG A 107 1.09 12.10 1.90
CA ARG A 107 1.06 12.14 0.43
C ARG A 107 1.81 13.32 -0.20
N GLY A 108 2.29 14.27 0.60
CA GLY A 108 2.89 15.51 0.10
C GLY A 108 1.87 16.53 -0.42
N ASP A 109 0.57 16.36 -0.16
CA ASP A 109 -0.48 17.34 -0.49
C ASP A 109 -0.54 18.41 0.61
N LEU A 110 0.45 19.29 0.62
CA LEU A 110 0.60 20.34 1.63
C LEU A 110 -0.49 21.41 1.53
N GLU A 111 -1.04 21.65 0.32
CA GLU A 111 -2.15 22.59 0.11
C GLU A 111 -3.42 22.10 0.80
N LEU A 112 -3.77 20.81 0.63
CA LEU A 112 -4.91 20.21 1.34
C LEU A 112 -4.68 20.19 2.85
N ALA A 113 -3.47 19.84 3.29
CA ALA A 113 -3.10 19.81 4.71
C ALA A 113 -3.26 21.19 5.38
N GLU A 114 -2.83 22.26 4.71
CA GLU A 114 -2.98 23.63 5.19
C GLU A 114 -4.46 24.07 5.19
N ALA A 115 -5.22 23.75 4.13
CA ALA A 115 -6.65 24.05 4.08
C ALA A 115 -7.45 23.36 5.20
N LEU A 116 -7.09 22.14 5.58
CA LEU A 116 -7.68 21.43 6.73
C LEU A 116 -7.38 22.16 8.06
N ASN A 117 -6.15 22.65 8.23
CA ASN A 117 -5.73 23.41 9.41
C ASN A 117 -6.42 24.78 9.56
N GLU A 118 -6.84 25.37 8.44
CA GLU A 118 -7.56 26.65 8.38
C GLU A 118 -9.09 26.50 8.47
N SER A 119 -9.60 25.27 8.61
CA SER A 119 -11.03 25.03 8.77
C SER A 119 -11.54 25.51 10.14
N ARG A 120 -12.87 25.52 10.34
CA ARG A 120 -13.44 25.89 11.66
C ARG A 120 -13.35 24.75 12.67
N VAL A 121 -13.01 23.55 12.22
CA VAL A 121 -12.72 22.40 13.07
C VAL A 121 -11.23 22.42 13.39
N VAL A 122 -10.89 22.80 14.61
CA VAL A 122 -9.50 22.76 15.09
C VAL A 122 -9.09 21.31 15.29
N PRO A 123 -8.11 20.77 14.54
CA PRO A 123 -7.67 19.40 14.71
C PRO A 123 -6.99 19.19 16.06
N LEU A 124 -7.07 17.96 16.60
CA LEU A 124 -6.44 17.63 17.89
C LEU A 124 -4.91 17.77 17.87
N TRP A 125 -4.30 17.43 16.73
CA TRP A 125 -2.89 17.61 16.45
C TRP A 125 -2.71 17.99 14.99
N ARG A 126 -1.50 18.44 14.66
CA ARG A 126 -1.09 18.74 13.28
C ARG A 126 0.16 17.96 12.97
N THR A 127 0.13 17.13 11.93
CA THR A 127 1.33 16.51 11.38
C THR A 127 2.18 17.59 10.71
N VAL A 128 3.41 17.74 11.19
CA VAL A 128 4.39 18.72 10.68
C VAL A 128 5.46 18.07 9.80
N TRP A 129 5.61 16.75 9.91
CA TRP A 129 6.54 15.96 9.12
C TRP A 129 6.08 14.51 9.09
N SER A 130 6.27 13.81 7.96
CA SER A 130 5.92 12.40 7.82
C SER A 130 6.90 11.68 6.91
N ARG A 131 7.30 10.48 7.33
CA ARG A 131 7.96 9.45 6.52
C ARG A 131 7.14 8.16 6.63
N CYS A 132 5.84 8.30 6.51
CA CYS A 132 4.93 7.17 6.44
C CYS A 132 4.67 6.77 4.99
N ARG A 133 4.32 5.50 4.77
CA ARG A 133 3.78 5.05 3.49
C ARG A 133 2.33 5.55 3.39
N PRO A 134 1.93 6.22 2.29
CA PRO A 134 0.54 6.58 2.11
C PRO A 134 -0.34 5.36 1.92
N TYR A 135 -1.55 5.40 2.50
CA TYR A 135 -2.56 4.37 2.28
C TYR A 135 -2.81 4.12 0.77
N GLY A 136 -3.12 2.88 0.41
CA GLY A 136 -3.44 2.51 -0.97
C GLY A 136 -2.26 2.57 -1.95
N SER A 137 -1.00 2.61 -1.49
CA SER A 137 0.18 2.73 -2.38
C SER A 137 0.96 1.41 -2.46
N PHE A 138 0.97 0.69 -3.58
CA PHE A 138 1.72 -0.58 -3.63
C PHE A 138 3.23 -0.36 -3.62
N GLY A 139 3.99 -1.21 -2.93
CA GLY A 139 5.45 -1.09 -2.78
C GLY A 139 5.89 -0.39 -1.49
N GLY A 140 7.19 -0.44 -1.22
CA GLY A 140 7.80 0.15 -0.01
C GLY A 140 8.00 1.66 -0.10
N LEU A 141 8.33 2.30 1.03
CA LEU A 141 8.71 3.72 1.12
C LEU A 141 9.83 4.13 0.16
N ARG A 142 10.62 3.19 -0.36
CA ARG A 142 11.69 3.43 -1.34
C ARG A 142 11.20 3.56 -2.79
N THR A 143 10.02 3.04 -3.11
CA THR A 143 9.44 3.06 -4.46
C THR A 143 8.30 4.05 -4.63
N ALA A 144 7.77 4.62 -3.54
CA ALA A 144 6.81 5.72 -3.58
C ALA A 144 7.50 7.01 -4.09
N GLU A 145 7.49 7.23 -5.41
CA GLU A 145 7.80 8.52 -6.00
C GLU A 145 6.91 9.61 -5.37
N GLY A 146 7.53 10.65 -4.80
CA GLY A 146 6.81 11.79 -4.22
C GLY A 146 6.88 11.92 -2.69
N LEU A 147 7.55 11.02 -1.97
CA LEU A 147 7.96 11.33 -0.60
C LEU A 147 8.82 12.59 -0.63
N VAL A 148 8.43 13.60 0.14
CA VAL A 148 9.26 14.78 0.38
C VAL A 148 10.19 14.42 1.55
N PRO A 149 11.46 14.02 1.33
CA PRO A 149 12.44 14.08 2.41
C PRO A 149 12.72 15.56 2.64
N GLY A 150 11.85 16.23 3.38
CA GLY A 150 12.22 17.43 4.09
C GLY A 150 13.37 17.12 5.04
N PRO A 151 14.19 18.10 5.42
CA PRO A 151 15.18 17.91 6.47
C PRO A 151 14.52 17.29 7.71
N LEU A 152 15.24 16.39 8.40
CA LEU A 152 14.72 15.79 9.63
C LEU A 152 14.33 16.91 10.62
N PRO A 153 13.19 16.78 11.31
CA PRO A 153 12.84 17.72 12.36
C PRO A 153 13.91 17.73 13.45
N ASP A 154 14.14 18.88 14.08
CA ASP A 154 15.04 18.99 15.22
C ASP A 154 14.66 17.95 16.30
N GLY A 155 15.65 17.15 16.73
CA GLY A 155 15.47 16.11 17.75
C GLY A 155 15.05 14.73 17.21
N VAL A 156 14.94 14.56 15.89
CA VAL A 156 14.77 13.24 15.23
C VAL A 156 16.13 12.74 14.74
N GLU A 157 16.55 11.58 15.23
CA GLU A 157 17.83 10.95 14.89
C GLU A 157 17.65 9.93 13.77
N PRO A 158 18.69 9.66 12.95
CA PRO A 158 18.62 8.63 11.90
C PRO A 158 18.25 7.23 12.40
N SER A 159 18.54 6.90 13.66
CA SER A 159 18.16 5.63 14.27
C SER A 159 16.65 5.49 14.46
N ASP A 160 15.92 6.59 14.69
CA ASP A 160 14.45 6.55 14.81
C ASP A 160 13.79 6.09 13.49
N LEU A 161 14.52 6.15 12.37
CA LEU A 161 14.03 5.77 11.04
C LEU A 161 14.26 4.29 10.72
N LEU A 162 14.95 3.55 11.60
CA LEU A 162 15.33 2.17 11.40
C LEU A 162 14.33 1.17 12.01
N ASP A 163 13.43 1.60 12.89
CA ASP A 163 12.52 0.72 13.65
C ASP A 163 11.26 0.27 12.88
N SER A 164 11.27 0.33 11.55
CA SER A 164 10.14 -0.12 10.71
C SER A 164 10.39 -1.53 10.17
N ASP A 165 10.71 -2.49 11.03
CA ASP A 165 10.77 -3.91 10.65
C ASP A 165 9.34 -4.49 10.70
N SER A 166 8.63 -4.38 9.58
CA SER A 166 7.22 -4.76 9.43
C SER A 166 7.02 -6.30 9.27
N TRP A 167 7.03 -7.10 10.35
CA TRP A 167 6.17 -8.30 10.58
C TRP A 167 6.47 -8.97 11.95
N PRO A 168 5.51 -9.58 12.71
CA PRO A 168 4.08 -9.77 12.46
C PRO A 168 3.22 -8.74 13.20
N LEU A 169 2.15 -8.26 12.55
CA LEU A 169 1.16 -7.42 13.21
C LEU A 169 0.23 -8.30 14.06
N PRO A 170 0.10 -8.06 15.38
CA PRO A 170 -1.06 -8.56 16.12
C PRO A 170 -2.34 -7.97 15.52
N ASP A 171 -3.47 -8.69 15.70
CA ASP A 171 -4.83 -8.27 15.34
C ASP A 171 -5.01 -6.77 15.66
N PRO A 172 -5.10 -5.88 14.65
CA PRO A 172 -5.19 -4.45 14.89
C PRO A 172 -6.52 -4.18 15.59
N GLY A 173 -6.46 -4.02 16.91
CA GLY A 173 -7.60 -3.55 17.69
C GLY A 173 -8.16 -2.24 17.12
N PRO A 174 -9.41 -1.89 17.46
CA PRO A 174 -10.04 -0.67 16.96
C PRO A 174 -9.14 0.55 17.26
N PRO A 175 -9.04 1.52 16.35
CA PRO A 175 -8.03 2.56 16.40
C PRO A 175 -8.29 3.50 17.55
N ILE A 176 -7.19 3.71 18.28
CA ILE A 176 -6.64 5.02 18.63
C ILE A 176 -7.57 5.85 19.53
N ARG A 177 -7.27 5.82 20.82
CA ARG A 177 -7.70 6.84 21.78
C ARG A 177 -6.51 7.74 22.06
N ASP A 178 -6.53 8.93 21.46
CA ASP A 178 -5.51 9.98 21.61
C ASP A 178 -4.12 9.49 21.19
N ILE A 179 -3.45 10.18 20.26
CA ILE A 179 -2.04 9.89 19.99
C ILE A 179 -1.19 10.00 21.26
N HIS A 180 -1.66 10.71 22.29
CA HIS A 180 -1.04 10.84 23.61
C HIS A 180 -1.48 9.76 24.63
N GLY A 181 -2.38 8.85 24.25
CA GLY A 181 -2.65 7.60 24.95
C GLY A 181 -1.74 6.47 24.45
N SER A 182 -1.66 5.36 25.19
CA SER A 182 -0.93 4.17 24.72
C SER A 182 -1.67 3.58 23.52
N LEU A 183 -1.11 3.76 22.32
CA LEU A 183 -1.63 3.20 21.07
C LEU A 183 -1.13 1.75 20.92
N PRO A 184 -2.00 0.75 20.69
CA PRO A 184 -1.54 -0.56 20.29
C PRO A 184 -0.75 -0.45 18.98
N GLY A 185 0.53 -0.82 19.01
CA GLY A 185 1.41 -0.82 17.83
C GLY A 185 2.06 0.50 17.46
N PHE A 186 1.89 1.59 18.24
CA PHE A 186 2.67 2.82 18.02
C PHE A 186 3.41 3.22 19.29
N ASP A 187 4.67 3.63 19.12
CA ASP A 187 5.46 4.27 20.17
C ASP A 187 5.49 5.78 19.95
N GLN A 188 5.65 6.52 21.04
CA GLN A 188 5.72 7.98 20.99
C GLN A 188 6.75 8.52 21.96
N ARG A 189 7.40 9.62 21.56
CA ARG A 189 8.32 10.37 22.43
C ARG A 189 8.22 11.88 22.21
N PRO A 190 8.39 12.69 23.26
CA PRO A 190 8.42 14.14 23.11
C PRO A 190 9.70 14.58 22.37
N LEU A 191 9.56 15.58 21.49
CA LEU A 191 10.67 16.27 20.82
C LEU A 191 10.99 17.63 21.50
N GLY A 192 10.11 18.09 22.39
CA GLY A 192 10.23 19.35 23.13
C GLY A 192 9.09 20.33 22.82
N GLY A 193 8.66 21.10 23.83
CA GLY A 193 7.44 21.91 23.71
C GLY A 193 6.20 21.04 23.47
N ASP A 194 5.39 21.43 22.48
CA ASP A 194 4.16 20.73 22.09
C ASP A 194 4.39 19.71 20.96
N ARG A 195 5.66 19.37 20.67
CA ARG A 195 6.04 18.47 19.57
C ARG A 195 6.31 17.04 20.03
N TRP A 196 5.82 16.09 19.25
CA TRP A 196 5.94 14.65 19.48
C TRP A 196 6.39 13.92 18.23
N LEU A 197 7.20 12.89 18.41
CA LEU A 197 7.54 11.89 17.40
C LEU A 197 6.69 10.65 17.64
N VAL A 198 6.09 10.12 16.58
CA VAL A 198 5.29 8.89 16.60
C VAL A 198 5.91 7.90 15.61
N THR A 199 6.11 6.68 16.07
CA THR A 199 6.65 5.55 15.28
C THR A 199 5.65 4.40 15.31
N GLY A 200 5.51 3.67 14.21
CA GLY A 200 4.66 2.48 14.14
C GLY A 200 4.63 1.85 12.74
N PRO A 201 3.72 0.89 12.49
CA PRO A 201 3.60 0.16 11.23
C PRO A 201 3.61 1.01 9.95
N PRO A 202 2.93 2.17 9.87
CA PRO A 202 2.95 2.97 8.64
C PRO A 202 4.27 3.72 8.44
N GLY A 203 5.16 3.77 9.42
CA GLY A 203 6.41 4.53 9.43
C GLY A 203 6.49 5.54 10.57
N VAL A 204 7.24 6.62 10.37
CA VAL A 204 7.55 7.62 11.41
C VAL A 204 7.03 8.99 11.01
N PHE A 205 6.40 9.71 11.93
CA PHE A 205 5.90 11.06 11.70
C PHE A 205 5.98 11.93 12.96
N ALA A 206 6.01 13.25 12.77
CA ALA A 206 6.04 14.21 13.85
C ALA A 206 4.79 15.08 13.85
N VAL A 207 4.31 15.40 15.04
CA VAL A 207 3.10 16.18 15.25
C VAL A 207 3.32 17.32 16.24
N GLU A 208 2.50 18.35 16.11
CA GLU A 208 2.29 19.40 17.10
C GLU A 208 0.91 19.22 17.73
N SER A 209 0.85 19.06 19.05
CA SER A 209 -0.42 18.97 19.78
C SER A 209 -1.10 20.34 19.82
N ALA A 210 -2.40 20.40 19.56
CA ALA A 210 -3.14 21.64 19.77
C ALA A 210 -3.25 21.95 21.27
N PRO A 211 -3.26 23.24 21.68
CA PRO A 211 -3.51 23.64 23.06
C PRO A 211 -5.00 23.49 23.40
N VAL A 212 -5.51 22.26 23.37
CA VAL A 212 -6.89 21.95 23.74
C VAL A 212 -6.90 21.49 25.19
N GLN A 213 -7.75 22.08 26.04
CA GLN A 213 -8.01 21.55 27.37
C GLN A 213 -8.59 20.15 27.20
N ARG A 214 -7.82 19.12 27.59
CA ARG A 214 -8.30 17.74 27.66
C ARG A 214 -9.48 17.69 28.61
N ASP A 215 -10.68 17.61 28.07
CA ASP A 215 -11.83 17.19 28.86
C ASP A 215 -11.79 15.66 28.92
N GLU A 216 -11.11 15.12 29.94
CA GLU A 216 -11.04 13.67 30.19
C GLU A 216 -12.45 13.04 30.29
N SER A 217 -13.50 13.83 30.54
CA SER A 217 -14.89 13.37 30.62
C SER A 217 -15.57 13.15 29.27
N ALA A 218 -14.94 13.53 28.15
CA ALA A 218 -15.50 13.47 26.80
C ALA A 218 -15.04 12.28 25.94
N LEU A 219 -14.24 11.35 26.50
CA LEU A 219 -13.97 10.07 25.85
C LEU A 219 -15.22 9.18 25.95
N SER A 220 -16.24 9.54 25.17
CA SER A 220 -17.42 8.69 24.98
C SER A 220 -16.94 7.33 24.46
N GLU A 221 -17.52 6.23 24.95
CA GLU A 221 -17.28 4.92 24.35
C GLU A 221 -17.52 5.04 22.84
N LEU A 222 -16.50 4.71 22.05
CA LEU A 222 -16.61 4.69 20.60
C LEU A 222 -17.78 3.75 20.27
N PRO A 223 -18.72 4.16 19.41
CA PRO A 223 -19.65 3.20 18.85
C PRO A 223 -18.82 2.08 18.22
N GLU A 224 -19.18 0.82 18.51
CA GLU A 224 -18.53 -0.33 17.89
C GLU A 224 -18.42 -0.08 16.37
N PRO A 225 -17.24 -0.31 15.76
CA PRO A 225 -17.11 -0.15 14.32
C PRO A 225 -18.21 -0.94 13.63
N TYR A 226 -18.74 -0.41 12.52
CA TYR A 226 -19.73 -1.15 11.76
C TYR A 226 -19.18 -2.55 11.44
N PRO A 227 -19.96 -3.63 11.65
CA PRO A 227 -19.47 -4.99 11.43
C PRO A 227 -19.03 -5.26 9.98
N VAL A 228 -19.38 -4.36 9.05
CA VAL A 228 -18.91 -4.34 7.67
C VAL A 228 -18.59 -2.89 7.28
N PRO A 229 -17.44 -2.59 6.64
CA PRO A 229 -17.14 -1.25 6.16
C PRO A 229 -18.17 -0.79 5.11
N ILE A 230 -18.50 0.50 5.15
CA ILE A 230 -19.37 1.18 4.17
C ILE A 230 -18.68 1.20 2.81
N THR A 231 -17.37 1.50 2.78
CA THR A 231 -16.57 1.52 1.54
C THR A 231 -15.86 0.19 1.29
N ARG A 232 -15.42 0.00 0.04
CA ARG A 232 -14.57 -1.13 -0.38
C ARG A 232 -13.37 -0.57 -1.12
N ALA A 233 -12.22 -1.21 -1.02
CA ALA A 233 -11.08 -0.97 -1.90
C ALA A 233 -11.33 -1.50 -3.31
N ALA A 234 -11.01 -0.71 -4.35
CA ALA A 234 -10.82 -1.25 -5.69
C ALA A 234 -9.51 -2.05 -5.77
N PRO A 235 -9.37 -2.97 -6.73
CA PRO A 235 -8.08 -3.57 -7.04
C PRO A 235 -7.04 -2.50 -7.40
N TRP A 236 -5.79 -2.72 -7.02
CA TRP A 236 -4.70 -1.84 -7.41
C TRP A 236 -4.45 -2.03 -8.90
N THR A 237 -3.95 -0.97 -9.53
CA THR A 237 -3.48 -1.08 -10.90
C THR A 237 -2.15 -1.83 -10.90
N CYS A 238 -2.06 -2.89 -11.69
CA CYS A 238 -0.81 -3.61 -11.88
C CYS A 238 0.25 -2.65 -12.45
N PRO A 239 1.51 -2.68 -11.97
CA PRO A 239 2.59 -1.89 -12.55
C PRO A 239 2.71 -2.13 -14.06
N ALA A 240 2.76 -1.07 -14.87
CA ALA A 240 2.77 -1.18 -16.33
C ALA A 240 3.99 -1.96 -16.85
N GLU A 241 5.10 -1.94 -16.11
CA GLU A 241 6.32 -2.70 -16.38
C GLU A 241 6.10 -4.22 -16.39
N ALA A 242 5.10 -4.72 -15.65
CA ALA A 242 4.73 -6.14 -15.67
C ALA A 242 4.22 -6.59 -17.05
N PHE A 243 3.69 -5.66 -17.86
CA PHE A 243 3.16 -5.91 -19.20
C PHE A 243 4.04 -5.34 -20.33
N ALA A 244 5.31 -5.04 -20.03
CA ALA A 244 6.23 -4.51 -21.04
C ALA A 244 6.41 -5.52 -22.20
N VAL A 245 6.32 -5.02 -23.45
CA VAL A 245 6.34 -5.86 -24.68
C VAL A 245 7.61 -6.71 -24.81
N GLY A 246 8.74 -6.26 -24.24
CA GLY A 246 10.01 -6.99 -24.23
C GLY A 246 10.24 -7.86 -22.99
N GLY A 247 9.27 -7.95 -22.07
CA GLY A 247 9.47 -8.54 -20.76
C GLY A 247 10.07 -7.56 -19.73
N PRO A 248 10.36 -8.05 -18.51
CA PRO A 248 10.81 -7.20 -17.42
C PRO A 248 12.21 -6.64 -17.69
N SER A 249 12.39 -5.33 -17.46
CA SER A 249 13.72 -4.73 -17.55
C SER A 249 14.58 -5.09 -16.35
N ARG A 250 15.91 -5.14 -16.55
CA ARG A 250 16.87 -5.35 -15.46
C ARG A 250 16.71 -4.32 -14.35
N HIS A 251 16.57 -3.05 -14.71
CA HIS A 251 16.42 -1.96 -13.76
C HIS A 251 15.19 -2.17 -12.87
N TRP A 252 14.07 -2.60 -13.46
CA TRP A 252 12.84 -2.85 -12.73
C TRP A 252 12.98 -4.03 -11.75
N LEU A 253 13.57 -5.16 -12.19
CA LEU A 253 13.83 -6.32 -11.34
C LEU A 253 14.77 -5.96 -10.17
N GLU A 254 15.91 -5.33 -10.45
CA GLU A 254 16.89 -4.93 -9.43
C GLU A 254 16.34 -3.86 -8.48
N GLY A 255 15.31 -3.11 -8.87
CA GLY A 255 14.62 -2.14 -8.02
C GLY A 255 14.03 -2.76 -6.74
N THR A 256 13.55 -4.02 -6.80
CA THR A 256 13.10 -4.74 -5.59
C THR A 256 14.17 -5.67 -5.02
N PHE A 257 14.87 -6.41 -5.88
CA PHE A 257 15.77 -7.49 -5.44
C PHE A 257 17.14 -6.98 -5.00
N GLY A 258 17.43 -5.71 -5.27
CA GLY A 258 18.70 -5.06 -4.98
C GLY A 258 19.57 -4.89 -6.22
N PRO A 259 20.37 -3.81 -6.29
CA PRO A 259 21.28 -3.54 -7.39
C PRO A 259 22.26 -4.69 -7.63
N GLY A 260 22.45 -5.06 -8.89
CA GLY A 260 23.36 -6.14 -9.30
C GLY A 260 22.87 -7.56 -9.01
N SER A 261 21.62 -7.74 -8.57
CA SER A 261 21.04 -9.07 -8.35
C SER A 261 20.87 -9.87 -9.64
N CYS A 262 20.60 -9.21 -10.78
CA CYS A 262 20.47 -9.87 -12.08
C CYS A 262 21.85 -10.27 -12.65
N ARG A 263 22.06 -11.57 -12.81
CA ARG A 263 23.28 -12.18 -13.34
C ARG A 263 23.12 -12.52 -14.81
N ARG A 264 23.95 -11.89 -15.66
CA ARG A 264 23.91 -12.07 -17.11
C ARG A 264 24.91 -13.13 -17.54
N LEU A 265 24.54 -13.91 -18.55
CA LEU A 265 25.44 -14.80 -19.25
C LEU A 265 26.02 -14.11 -20.48
N ALA A 266 27.30 -14.34 -20.73
CA ALA A 266 27.87 -13.95 -22.01
C ALA A 266 27.27 -14.85 -23.13
N PRO A 267 27.06 -14.33 -24.36
CA PRO A 267 26.43 -15.11 -25.43
C PRO A 267 27.12 -16.43 -25.77
N ASP A 268 28.45 -16.50 -25.59
CA ASP A 268 29.28 -17.70 -25.78
C ASP A 268 29.18 -18.72 -24.63
N ARG A 269 28.57 -18.32 -23.51
CA ARG A 269 28.29 -19.17 -22.35
C ARG A 269 26.86 -19.72 -22.36
N LEU A 270 26.01 -19.27 -23.29
CA LEU A 270 24.67 -19.84 -23.45
C LEU A 270 24.77 -21.26 -24.03
N PRO A 271 24.05 -22.24 -23.46
CA PRO A 271 23.98 -23.57 -24.04
C PRO A 271 23.36 -23.55 -25.45
N ASP A 272 23.93 -24.35 -26.36
CA ASP A 272 23.39 -24.50 -27.73
C ASP A 272 21.99 -25.10 -27.74
N ALA A 273 21.67 -25.94 -26.74
CA ALA A 273 20.36 -26.58 -26.61
C ALA A 273 19.26 -25.63 -26.09
N LEU A 274 19.59 -24.42 -25.64
CA LEU A 274 18.59 -23.38 -25.35
C LEU A 274 18.27 -22.65 -26.65
N VAL A 275 17.32 -23.15 -27.43
CA VAL A 275 16.96 -22.57 -28.73
C VAL A 275 15.87 -21.49 -28.62
N HIS A 276 15.13 -21.45 -27.51
CA HIS A 276 14.09 -20.46 -27.28
C HIS A 276 14.65 -19.03 -27.17
N GLU A 277 14.41 -18.21 -28.20
CA GLU A 277 15.01 -16.87 -28.40
C GLU A 277 14.79 -15.94 -27.20
N LYS A 278 13.54 -15.78 -26.73
CA LYS A 278 13.24 -14.87 -25.61
C LYS A 278 13.95 -15.28 -24.32
N GLY A 279 14.15 -16.58 -24.10
CA GLY A 279 14.89 -17.09 -22.95
C GLY A 279 16.38 -16.75 -23.03
N ARG A 280 16.97 -16.83 -24.24
CA ARG A 280 18.35 -16.43 -24.51
C ARG A 280 18.53 -14.94 -24.27
N ASP A 281 17.67 -14.11 -24.87
CA ASP A 281 17.70 -12.65 -24.75
C ASP A 281 17.57 -12.21 -23.29
N LEU A 282 16.67 -12.83 -22.52
CA LEU A 282 16.55 -12.54 -21.09
C LEU A 282 17.85 -12.86 -20.34
N LEU A 283 18.46 -14.03 -20.57
CA LEU A 283 19.67 -14.44 -19.85
C LEU A 283 20.90 -13.59 -20.23
N THR A 284 20.97 -13.04 -21.45
CA THR A 284 22.09 -12.21 -21.90
C THR A 284 21.92 -10.74 -21.58
N ASP A 285 20.72 -10.19 -21.75
CA ASP A 285 20.50 -8.74 -21.73
C ASP A 285 20.03 -8.27 -20.36
N VAL A 286 19.10 -9.03 -19.75
CA VAL A 286 18.48 -8.70 -18.45
C VAL A 286 19.23 -9.40 -17.31
N GLY A 287 19.40 -10.72 -17.41
CA GLY A 287 20.01 -11.60 -16.43
C GLY A 287 19.00 -12.26 -15.48
N LEU A 288 19.36 -13.41 -14.93
CA LEU A 288 18.60 -14.12 -13.90
C LEU A 288 18.91 -13.49 -12.52
N PRO A 289 17.91 -12.98 -11.77
CA PRO A 289 18.12 -12.54 -10.39
C PRO A 289 18.66 -13.70 -9.55
N ALA A 290 19.71 -13.48 -8.75
CA ALA A 290 20.24 -14.46 -7.80
C ALA A 290 19.54 -14.32 -6.43
N LEU A 291 18.49 -15.10 -6.22
CA LEU A 291 17.58 -15.02 -5.08
C LEU A 291 17.89 -16.16 -4.10
N HIS A 292 18.17 -15.81 -2.86
CA HIS A 292 18.50 -16.80 -1.81
C HIS A 292 17.66 -16.63 -0.55
N ARG A 293 17.29 -15.39 -0.22
CA ARG A 293 16.54 -15.02 0.99
C ARG A 293 15.41 -14.02 0.72
N HIS A 294 15.21 -13.67 -0.55
CA HIS A 294 14.17 -12.75 -0.98
C HIS A 294 12.80 -13.39 -0.84
N LEU A 295 12.67 -14.67 -1.18
CA LEU A 295 11.44 -15.43 -1.07
C LEU A 295 11.71 -16.67 -0.19
N PRO A 296 10.91 -16.93 0.85
CA PRO A 296 11.17 -18.03 1.79
C PRO A 296 11.06 -19.42 1.15
N TRP A 297 10.32 -19.53 0.05
CA TRP A 297 10.01 -20.78 -0.64
C TRP A 297 10.76 -20.97 -1.97
N LEU A 298 11.56 -19.99 -2.41
CA LEU A 298 12.26 -20.05 -3.69
C LEU A 298 13.69 -19.53 -3.62
N THR A 299 14.58 -20.25 -4.31
CA THR A 299 15.94 -19.81 -4.61
C THR A 299 16.19 -19.90 -6.11
N THR A 300 17.02 -19.01 -6.64
CA THR A 300 17.48 -19.05 -8.03
C THR A 300 19.00 -19.10 -8.09
N LEU A 301 19.50 -19.69 -9.17
CA LEU A 301 20.93 -19.90 -9.40
C LEU A 301 21.68 -18.57 -9.52
N ASP A 302 22.84 -18.44 -8.84
CA ASP A 302 23.78 -17.36 -9.11
C ASP A 302 24.69 -17.74 -10.28
N LEU A 303 24.32 -17.26 -11.48
CA LEU A 303 25.06 -17.52 -12.72
C LEU A 303 26.49 -16.95 -12.73
N ALA A 304 26.86 -16.11 -11.76
CA ALA A 304 28.24 -15.64 -11.62
C ALA A 304 29.15 -16.67 -10.93
N SER A 305 28.60 -17.53 -10.07
CA SER A 305 29.34 -18.57 -9.35
C SER A 305 29.14 -19.97 -9.92
N GLU A 306 27.99 -20.23 -10.54
CA GLU A 306 27.58 -21.57 -10.95
C GLU A 306 27.09 -21.60 -12.40
N PRO A 307 27.52 -22.59 -13.21
CA PRO A 307 27.01 -22.75 -14.57
C PRO A 307 25.57 -23.31 -14.56
N LEU A 308 24.81 -23.02 -15.62
CA LEU A 308 23.53 -23.68 -15.87
C LEU A 308 23.73 -25.19 -15.98
N GLN A 309 23.14 -25.94 -15.06
CA GLN A 309 23.17 -27.40 -15.11
C GLN A 309 22.16 -27.87 -16.16
N GLN A 310 22.61 -28.73 -17.08
CA GLN A 310 21.81 -29.20 -18.20
C GLN A 310 21.48 -30.69 -18.03
N GLU A 311 20.22 -31.04 -18.27
CA GLU A 311 19.74 -32.41 -18.42
C GLU A 311 18.90 -32.53 -19.68
N GLY A 312 19.46 -33.14 -20.73
CA GLY A 312 18.81 -33.16 -22.05
C GLY A 312 18.66 -31.74 -22.62
N SER A 313 17.42 -31.33 -22.91
CA SER A 313 17.07 -29.96 -23.32
C SER A 313 16.63 -29.06 -22.15
N ARG A 314 16.75 -29.52 -20.90
CA ARG A 314 16.31 -28.76 -19.71
C ARG A 314 17.48 -28.18 -18.94
N PHE A 315 17.28 -27.01 -18.34
CA PHE A 315 18.29 -26.28 -17.58
C PHE A 315 17.80 -25.94 -16.18
N ALA A 316 18.54 -26.32 -15.14
CA ALA A 316 18.18 -25.96 -13.77
C ALA A 316 18.43 -24.46 -13.54
N ILE A 317 17.42 -23.75 -13.06
CA ILE A 317 17.50 -22.30 -12.79
C ILE A 317 17.30 -21.94 -11.31
N GLY A 318 16.89 -22.89 -10.48
CA GLY A 318 16.55 -22.63 -9.08
C GLY A 318 15.86 -23.81 -8.42
N VAL A 319 15.31 -23.54 -7.23
CA VAL A 319 14.59 -24.51 -6.40
C VAL A 319 13.34 -23.84 -5.83
N TRP A 320 12.22 -24.56 -5.89
CA TRP A 320 10.93 -24.20 -5.28
C TRP A 320 10.57 -25.25 -4.22
N THR A 321 10.40 -24.84 -2.96
CA THR A 321 10.09 -25.72 -1.80
C THR A 321 10.86 -27.04 -1.77
N GLY A 322 12.14 -27.02 -2.19
CA GLY A 322 13.03 -28.19 -2.22
C GLY A 322 13.09 -28.97 -3.54
N GLY A 323 12.22 -28.69 -4.52
CA GLY A 323 12.28 -29.27 -5.87
C GLY A 323 12.96 -28.35 -6.89
N ALA A 324 13.74 -28.90 -7.83
CA ALA A 324 14.40 -28.11 -8.86
C ALA A 324 13.40 -27.47 -9.84
N ILE A 325 13.70 -26.24 -10.27
CA ILE A 325 12.97 -25.54 -11.33
C ILE A 325 13.76 -25.70 -12.62
N TRP A 326 13.13 -26.33 -13.62
CA TRP A 326 13.72 -26.66 -14.91
C TRP A 326 13.18 -25.75 -16.01
N LEU A 327 14.05 -25.03 -16.69
CA LEU A 327 13.74 -24.30 -17.92
C LEU A 327 13.84 -25.25 -19.12
N ASP A 328 12.76 -25.38 -19.88
CA ASP A 328 12.74 -26.11 -21.15
C ASP A 328 13.41 -25.28 -22.25
N GLY A 329 14.44 -25.83 -22.87
CA GLY A 329 15.29 -25.14 -23.85
C GLY A 329 14.61 -24.84 -25.18
N ASP A 330 13.58 -25.61 -25.53
CA ASP A 330 12.88 -25.50 -26.81
C ASP A 330 11.72 -24.51 -26.72
N THR A 331 10.97 -24.58 -25.62
CA THR A 331 9.73 -23.81 -25.41
C THR A 331 9.92 -22.58 -24.52
N GLY A 332 10.93 -22.58 -23.65
CA GLY A 332 11.13 -21.56 -22.62
C GLY A 332 10.21 -21.69 -21.41
N ALA A 333 9.36 -22.72 -21.36
CA ALA A 333 8.49 -23.00 -20.23
C ALA A 333 9.28 -23.49 -19.02
N LEU A 334 8.74 -23.27 -17.82
CA LEU A 334 9.37 -23.70 -16.58
C LEU A 334 8.56 -24.80 -15.90
N HIS A 335 9.28 -25.81 -15.45
CA HIS A 335 8.73 -27.05 -14.91
C HIS A 335 9.29 -27.31 -13.51
N LEU A 336 8.46 -27.78 -12.59
CA LEU A 336 8.88 -28.23 -11.27
C LEU A 336 9.27 -29.71 -11.28
N ASP A 337 10.36 -30.04 -10.60
CA ASP A 337 10.69 -31.44 -10.32
C ASP A 337 9.51 -32.10 -9.59
N PRO A 338 9.00 -33.27 -10.05
CA PRO A 338 7.94 -34.01 -9.36
C PRO A 338 8.24 -34.33 -7.88
N ARG A 339 9.53 -34.33 -7.49
CA ARG A 339 9.96 -34.48 -6.09
C ARG A 339 9.57 -33.30 -5.19
N SER A 340 9.15 -32.17 -5.77
CA SER A 340 8.58 -31.03 -5.03
C SER A 340 7.30 -31.38 -4.29
N GLY A 341 6.59 -32.43 -4.71
CA GLY A 341 5.31 -32.85 -4.12
C GLY A 341 4.09 -32.14 -4.73
N TYR A 342 4.28 -31.26 -5.71
CA TYR A 342 3.20 -30.66 -6.47
C TYR A 342 2.69 -31.59 -7.58
N SER A 343 1.39 -31.52 -7.87
CA SER A 343 0.77 -32.37 -8.89
C SER A 343 0.94 -31.83 -10.32
N ASP A 344 1.06 -30.50 -10.45
CA ASP A 344 1.33 -29.81 -11.69
C ASP A 344 2.83 -29.72 -11.98
N ASP A 345 3.23 -30.14 -13.19
CA ASP A 345 4.62 -30.01 -13.66
C ASP A 345 4.91 -28.59 -14.15
N LEU A 346 3.95 -27.91 -14.79
CA LEU A 346 4.16 -26.55 -15.32
C LEU A 346 4.13 -25.52 -14.18
N LEU A 347 5.23 -24.80 -14.01
CA LEU A 347 5.33 -23.67 -13.07
C LEU A 347 4.90 -22.35 -13.71
N THR A 348 5.42 -22.04 -14.89
CA THR A 348 5.07 -20.85 -15.68
C THR A 348 5.35 -21.11 -17.16
N GLY A 349 4.67 -20.39 -18.06
CA GLY A 349 4.86 -20.54 -19.50
C GLY A 349 6.15 -19.90 -20.03
N SER A 350 6.80 -19.01 -19.27
CA SER A 350 8.05 -18.39 -19.67
C SER A 350 8.87 -17.84 -18.51
N LEU A 351 10.18 -17.69 -18.74
CA LEU A 351 11.09 -17.07 -17.76
C LEU A 351 10.70 -15.60 -17.46
N ASN A 352 10.17 -14.88 -18.46
CA ASN A 352 9.63 -13.53 -18.26
C ASN A 352 8.50 -13.54 -17.23
N THR A 353 7.53 -14.45 -17.39
CA THR A 353 6.37 -14.55 -16.50
C THR A 353 6.83 -14.84 -15.07
N LEU A 354 7.71 -15.83 -14.90
CA LEU A 354 8.28 -16.15 -13.58
C LEU A 354 8.88 -14.91 -12.93
N LEU A 355 9.79 -14.20 -13.62
CA LEU A 355 10.46 -13.05 -13.01
C LEU A 355 9.51 -11.90 -12.68
N VAL A 356 8.49 -11.64 -13.51
CA VAL A 356 7.45 -10.65 -13.22
C VAL A 356 6.68 -11.02 -11.94
N LEU A 357 6.23 -12.26 -11.82
CA LEU A 357 5.45 -12.71 -10.66
C LEU A 357 6.30 -12.71 -9.38
N LEU A 358 7.55 -13.20 -9.43
CA LEU A 358 8.45 -13.15 -8.28
C LEU A 358 8.73 -11.72 -7.84
N ARG A 359 8.89 -10.80 -8.80
CA ARG A 359 9.11 -9.38 -8.56
C ARG A 359 7.90 -8.74 -7.87
N LEU A 360 6.68 -8.98 -8.36
CA LEU A 360 5.46 -8.47 -7.75
C LEU A 360 5.22 -9.06 -6.35
N TYR A 361 5.47 -10.37 -6.18
CA TYR A 361 5.32 -11.05 -4.89
C TYR A 361 6.32 -10.53 -3.86
N HIS A 362 7.59 -10.40 -4.25
CA HIS A 362 8.61 -9.84 -3.37
C HIS A 362 8.27 -8.41 -2.97
N GLU A 363 7.82 -7.56 -3.91
CA GLU A 363 7.40 -6.20 -3.58
C GLU A 363 6.21 -6.18 -2.61
N PHE A 364 5.26 -7.11 -2.73
CA PHE A 364 4.19 -7.30 -1.75
C PHE A 364 4.75 -7.68 -0.36
N LEU A 365 5.70 -8.62 -0.29
CA LEU A 365 6.27 -9.04 1.00
C LEU A 365 6.98 -7.91 1.74
N ILE A 366 7.76 -7.11 1.02
CA ILE A 366 8.54 -6.00 1.60
C ILE A 366 7.74 -4.69 1.74
N SER A 367 6.45 -4.70 1.38
CA SER A 367 5.60 -3.51 1.52
C SER A 367 5.20 -3.31 2.97
N ASP A 368 5.46 -2.10 3.47
CA ASP A 368 5.08 -1.64 4.82
C ASP A 368 3.59 -1.27 4.87
N PHE A 369 2.72 -2.27 4.75
CA PHE A 369 1.28 -2.05 4.81
C PHE A 369 0.88 -1.48 6.17
N THR A 370 0.10 -0.40 6.13
CA THR A 370 -0.31 0.35 7.32
C THR A 370 -1.32 -0.41 8.17
N THR A 371 -2.06 -1.34 7.56
CA THR A 371 -3.08 -2.16 8.20
C THR A 371 -3.12 -3.57 7.60
N GLU A 372 -3.62 -4.55 8.35
CA GLU A 372 -3.87 -5.90 7.84
C GLU A 372 -4.88 -5.87 6.67
N HIS A 373 -5.92 -5.06 6.78
CA HIS A 373 -6.91 -4.86 5.73
C HIS A 373 -6.30 -4.37 4.41
N GLU A 374 -5.34 -3.45 4.48
CA GLU A 374 -4.61 -2.99 3.31
C GLU A 374 -3.76 -4.11 2.69
N ARG A 375 -3.11 -4.93 3.52
CA ARG A 375 -2.36 -6.10 3.06
C ARG A 375 -3.28 -7.12 2.38
N GLU A 376 -4.45 -7.41 2.95
CA GLU A 376 -5.44 -8.32 2.35
C GLU A 376 -5.88 -7.81 0.97
N ASP A 377 -6.19 -6.53 0.88
CA ASP A 377 -6.61 -5.88 -0.36
C ASP A 377 -5.49 -5.87 -1.43
N ALA A 378 -4.23 -5.66 -1.00
CA ALA A 378 -3.06 -5.77 -1.86
C ALA A 378 -2.82 -7.21 -2.33
N ARG A 379 -3.00 -8.22 -1.45
CA ARG A 379 -2.91 -9.65 -1.83
C ARG A 379 -3.98 -10.02 -2.84
N ARG A 380 -5.23 -9.57 -2.66
CA ARG A 380 -6.31 -9.76 -3.65
C ARG A 380 -5.95 -9.15 -5.00
N SER A 381 -5.27 -8.00 -5.01
CA SER A 381 -4.79 -7.37 -6.23
C SER A 381 -3.67 -8.18 -6.88
N LEU A 382 -2.70 -8.66 -6.09
CA LEU A 382 -1.61 -9.52 -6.56
C LEU A 382 -2.13 -10.80 -7.24
N VAL A 383 -3.15 -11.44 -6.67
CA VAL A 383 -3.83 -12.59 -7.28
C VAL A 383 -4.44 -12.20 -8.63
N GLY A 384 -5.23 -11.12 -8.67
CA GLY A 384 -5.84 -10.64 -9.91
C GLY A 384 -4.81 -10.26 -10.99
N TRP A 385 -3.66 -9.72 -10.60
CA TRP A 385 -2.57 -9.43 -11.54
C TRP A 385 -1.92 -10.69 -12.07
N ALA A 386 -1.69 -11.68 -11.22
CA ALA A 386 -1.16 -12.97 -11.66
C ALA A 386 -2.11 -13.65 -12.67
N GLU A 387 -3.41 -13.57 -12.44
CA GLU A 387 -4.44 -14.07 -13.36
C GLU A 387 -4.41 -13.32 -14.70
N GLU A 388 -4.23 -12.00 -14.68
CA GLU A 388 -4.12 -11.17 -15.90
C GLU A 388 -2.84 -11.45 -16.69
N ILE A 389 -1.72 -11.69 -15.99
CA ILE A 389 -0.41 -11.98 -16.60
C ILE A 389 -0.40 -13.35 -17.28
N GLU A 390 -0.80 -14.41 -16.56
CA GLU A 390 -0.82 -15.76 -17.10
C GLU A 390 -1.83 -16.64 -16.33
N PRO A 391 -3.08 -16.77 -16.83
CA PRO A 391 -4.12 -17.52 -16.14
C PRO A 391 -3.73 -18.97 -15.82
N ALA A 392 -3.02 -19.64 -16.74
CA ALA A 392 -2.58 -21.04 -16.56
C ALA A 392 -1.63 -21.23 -15.38
N THR A 393 -0.91 -20.18 -15.00
CA THR A 393 0.07 -20.19 -13.92
C THR A 393 -0.58 -20.07 -12.55
N VAL A 394 -1.65 -19.28 -12.43
CA VAL A 394 -2.40 -19.17 -11.16
C VAL A 394 -3.13 -20.46 -10.79
N GLU A 395 -3.49 -21.28 -11.78
CA GLU A 395 -4.12 -22.57 -11.53
C GLU A 395 -3.16 -23.64 -11.03
N ALA A 396 -1.83 -23.44 -11.16
CA ALA A 396 -0.84 -24.40 -10.69
C ALA A 396 -0.82 -24.45 -9.14
N ASP A 397 -0.79 -25.66 -8.57
CA ASP A 397 -0.81 -25.85 -7.10
C ASP A 397 0.26 -25.02 -6.37
N ALA A 398 1.46 -24.92 -6.96
CA ALA A 398 2.58 -24.17 -6.40
C ALA A 398 2.26 -22.68 -6.23
N TRP A 399 1.71 -22.06 -7.27
CA TRP A 399 1.32 -20.65 -7.23
C TRP A 399 0.07 -20.41 -6.38
N ARG A 400 -0.90 -21.34 -6.36
CA ARG A 400 -2.05 -21.23 -5.45
C ARG A 400 -1.61 -21.14 -3.99
N GLN A 401 -0.68 -21.99 -3.56
CA GLN A 401 -0.13 -21.95 -2.20
C GLN A 401 0.68 -20.67 -1.94
N ALA A 402 1.54 -20.27 -2.87
CA ALA A 402 2.30 -19.01 -2.73
C ALA A 402 1.35 -17.81 -2.61
N LEU A 403 0.42 -17.63 -3.55
CA LEU A 403 -0.49 -16.49 -3.59
C LEU A 403 -1.48 -16.47 -2.41
N ALA A 404 -1.88 -17.63 -1.88
CA ALA A 404 -2.65 -17.74 -0.65
C ALA A 404 -1.85 -17.27 0.60
N GLY A 405 -0.52 -17.25 0.53
CA GLY A 405 0.37 -16.90 1.64
C GLY A 405 0.78 -18.10 2.49
N ASP A 406 0.42 -19.32 2.09
CA ASP A 406 0.73 -20.55 2.82
C ASP A 406 2.24 -20.81 2.95
N LEU A 407 3.03 -20.17 2.08
CA LEU A 407 4.48 -20.34 2.02
C LEU A 407 5.26 -19.17 2.68
N ASP A 408 4.58 -18.16 3.22
CA ASP A 408 5.24 -16.93 3.71
C ASP A 408 6.03 -17.11 5.01
N GLY A 409 5.77 -18.18 5.78
CA GLY A 409 6.49 -18.55 7.00
C GLY A 409 5.69 -18.40 8.28
#